data_AF-A0A521YGP1-F1
#
_entry.id   AF-A0A521YGP1-F1
#
_cell.length_a   1.000
_cell.length_b   1.000
_cell.length_c   1.000
_cell.angle_alpha   90.00
_cell.angle_beta   90.00
_cell.angle_gamma   90.00
#
_symmetry.space_group_name_H-M   'P 1'
#
loop_
_entity.id
_entity.type
_entity.pdbx_description
1 polymer ?
#
loop_
_entity_poly.entity_id
_entity_poly.type
_entity_poly.pdbx_seq_one_letter_code
_entity_poly.pdbx_strand_id
1 'polypeptide(L)' 'FNDALVHRYVFTLYALDVERLAVEGAFTGAQVREAVQGHVLAEAGFSGTYSLNTRLVVRAD' A
#
# COMPACT_ATOMS: atom_id res chain seq x y z
N PHE A 1 -6.64 17.95 12.99
CA PHE A 1 -5.65 17.04 12.36
C PHE A 1 -6.20 15.62 12.43
N ASN A 2 -6.11 14.85 11.35
CA ASN A 2 -6.78 13.55 11.13
C ASN A 2 -6.07 12.41 11.90
N ASP A 3 -6.17 12.43 13.22
CA ASP A 3 -5.62 11.34 14.05
C ASP A 3 -6.61 10.92 15.14
N ALA A 4 -7.89 11.16 14.89
CA ALA A 4 -8.99 10.71 15.73
C ALA A 4 -9.26 9.20 15.61
N LEU A 5 -8.69 8.55 14.59
CA LEU A 5 -8.85 7.13 14.26
C LEU A 5 -7.49 6.47 14.10
N VAL A 6 -7.44 5.15 14.28
CA VAL A 6 -6.26 4.34 13.95
C VAL A 6 -6.09 4.27 12.44
N HIS A 7 -4.92 4.62 11.94
CA HIS A 7 -4.60 4.50 10.52
C HIS A 7 -4.17 3.08 10.21
N ARG A 8 -4.67 2.52 9.12
CA ARG A 8 -4.26 1.22 8.59
C ARG A 8 -3.40 1.44 7.35
N TYR A 9 -2.18 0.94 7.39
CA TYR A 9 -1.25 0.94 6.27
C TYR A 9 -1.20 -0.46 5.68
N VAL A 10 -1.47 -0.56 4.38
CA VAL A 10 -1.43 -1.80 3.62
C VAL A 10 -0.33 -1.69 2.59
N PHE A 11 0.62 -2.60 2.67
CA PHE A 11 1.73 -2.77 1.73
C PHE A 11 1.44 -4.02 0.92
N THR A 12 1.42 -3.89 -0.40
CA THR A 12 1.29 -5.03 -1.31
C THR A 12 2.50 -5.08 -2.22
N LEU A 13 3.15 -6.24 -2.26
CA LEU A 13 4.24 -6.55 -3.17
C LEU A 13 3.68 -7.41 -4.30
N TYR A 14 3.94 -7.01 -5.55
CA TYR A 14 3.52 -7.75 -6.75
C TYR A 14 4.76 -8.31 -7.48
N ALA A 15 4.69 -9.58 -7.87
CA ALA A 15 5.59 -10.16 -8.87
C ALA A 15 4.95 -9.96 -10.25
N LEU A 16 5.68 -9.36 -11.19
CA LEU A 16 5.18 -9.01 -12.52
C LEU A 16 5.90 -9.81 -13.62
N ASP A 17 5.22 -10.05 -14.73
CA ASP A 17 5.78 -10.70 -15.93
C ASP A 17 6.44 -9.72 -16.92
N VAL A 18 6.43 -8.43 -16.59
CA VAL A 18 7.06 -7.35 -17.36
C VAL A 18 8.17 -6.69 -16.58
N GLU A 19 9.26 -6.34 -17.28
CA GLU A 19 10.41 -5.66 -16.66
C GLU A 19 10.11 -4.21 -16.30
N ARG A 20 9.20 -3.55 -17.05
CA ARG A 20 8.83 -2.15 -16.86
C ARG A 20 7.37 -1.92 -17.16
N LEU A 21 6.68 -1.30 -16.20
CA LEU A 21 5.30 -0.82 -16.37
C LEU A 21 5.24 0.39 -17.30
N ALA A 22 4.15 0.49 -18.06
CA ALA A 22 3.88 1.60 -18.98
C ALA A 22 3.43 2.88 -18.25
N VAL A 23 4.19 3.32 -17.25
CA VAL A 23 4.03 4.61 -16.57
C VAL A 23 5.33 5.40 -16.71
N GLU A 24 5.23 6.68 -17.08
CA GLU A 24 6.37 7.57 -17.29
C GLU A 24 6.06 8.98 -16.77
N GLY A 25 7.10 9.77 -16.52
CA GLY A 25 6.96 11.13 -15.98
C GLY A 25 6.31 11.15 -14.59
N ALA A 26 5.45 12.14 -14.34
CA ALA A 26 4.68 12.20 -13.11
C ALA A 26 3.40 11.35 -13.25
N PHE A 27 3.24 10.38 -12.34
CA PHE A 27 2.08 9.50 -12.30
C PHE A 27 1.51 9.38 -10.88
N THR A 28 0.27 8.92 -10.80
CA THR A 28 -0.45 8.67 -9.54
C THR A 28 -0.38 7.19 -9.18
N GLY A 29 -0.67 6.86 -7.91
CA GLY A 29 -0.79 5.46 -7.50
C GLY A 29 -1.93 4.70 -8.20
N ALA A 30 -2.97 5.38 -8.68
CA ALA A 30 -4.05 4.73 -9.44
C ALA A 30 -3.55 4.26 -10.82
N GLN A 31 -2.78 5.10 -11.51
CA GLN A 31 -2.18 4.75 -12.81
C GLN A 31 -1.19 3.59 -12.70
N VAL A 32 -0.42 3.50 -11.62
CA VAL A 32 0.44 2.34 -11.36
C VAL A 32 -0.40 1.07 -11.18
N ARG A 33 -1.48 1.13 -10.39
CA ARG A 33 -2.35 -0.04 -10.19
C ARG A 33 -3.01 -0.51 -11.48
N GLU A 34 -3.44 0.42 -12.33
CA GLU A 34 -3.96 0.10 -13.67
C GLU A 34 -2.89 -0.56 -14.54
N ALA A 35 -1.68 0.01 -14.61
CA ALA A 35 -0.58 -0.56 -15.38
C ALA A 35 -0.12 -1.94 -14.86
N VAL A 36 -0.29 -2.22 -13.56
CA VAL A 36 -0.01 -3.53 -12.96
C VAL A 36 -1.06 -4.58 -13.33
N GLN A 37 -2.31 -4.19 -13.61
CA GLN A 37 -3.37 -5.15 -13.93
C GLN A 37 -3.02 -5.96 -15.19
N GLY A 38 -3.27 -7.26 -15.14
CA GLY A 38 -2.94 -8.18 -16.22
C GLY A 38 -1.50 -8.70 -16.21
N HIS A 39 -0.59 -8.09 -15.44
CA HIS A 39 0.81 -8.49 -15.34
C HIS A 39 1.17 -9.22 -14.04
N VAL A 40 0.24 -9.36 -13.10
CA VAL A 40 0.49 -9.96 -11.79
C VAL A 40 0.62 -11.48 -11.88
N LEU A 41 1.82 -11.98 -11.57
CA LEU A 41 2.10 -13.42 -11.41
C LEU A 41 1.83 -13.91 -9.99
N ALA A 42 2.13 -13.07 -8.99
CA ALA A 42 1.89 -13.35 -7.57
C ALA A 42 1.81 -12.05 -6.77
N GLU A 43 1.22 -12.12 -5.58
CA GLU A 43 1.16 -11.01 -4.65
C GLU A 43 1.41 -11.45 -3.19
N ALA A 44 1.96 -10.54 -2.40
CA ALA A 44 2.09 -10.69 -0.96
C ALA A 44 1.67 -9.40 -0.26
N GLY A 45 0.95 -9.53 0.85
CA GLY A 45 0.45 -8.41 1.64
C GLY A 45 1.13 -8.33 3.02
N PHE A 46 1.41 -7.11 3.47
CA PHE A 46 1.76 -6.81 4.85
C PHE A 46 0.95 -5.61 5.31
N SER A 47 0.40 -5.64 6.52
CA SER A 47 -0.35 -4.49 7.03
C SER A 47 0.04 -4.17 8.47
N GLY A 48 -0.01 -2.89 8.79
CA GLY A 48 0.25 -2.37 10.12
C GLY A 48 -0.73 -1.27 10.47
N THR A 49 -0.82 -0.98 11.76
CA THR A 49 -1.63 0.12 12.29
C THR A 49 -0.73 1.17 12.93
N TYR A 50 -1.11 2.44 12.81
CA TYR A 50 -0.39 3.55 13.42
C TYR A 50 -1.37 4.60 13.95
N SER A 51 -1.00 5.28 15.03
CA SER A 51 -1.71 6.44 15.57
C SER A 51 -0.75 7.30 16.37
N LEU A 52 -0.85 8.63 16.26
CA LEU A 52 -0.21 9.59 17.16
C LEU A 52 -1.05 9.82 18.44
N ASN A 53 -2.32 9.41 18.44
CA ASN A 53 -3.21 9.47 19.59
C ASN A 53 -2.97 8.27 20.51
N THR A 54 -2.25 8.53 21.59
CA THR A 54 -1.84 7.52 22.58
C THR A 54 -3.02 6.77 23.23
N ARG A 55 -4.24 7.32 23.20
CA ARG A 55 -5.44 6.63 23.69
C ARG A 55 -5.88 5.47 22.79
N LEU A 56 -5.42 5.44 21.54
CA LEU A 56 -5.79 4.44 20.53
C LEU A 56 -4.73 3.35 20.34
N VAL A 57 -3.54 3.52 20.92
CA VAL A 57 -2.45 2.53 20.83
C VAL A 57 -2.76 1.38 21.80
N VAL A 58 -3.07 0.21 21.27
CA VAL A 58 -3.16 -1.03 22.04
C VAL A 58 -1.75 -1.55 22.27
N ARG A 59 -1.36 -1.81 23.53
CA ARG A 59 -0.08 -2.46 23.82
C ARG A 59 -0.13 -3.89 23.26
N ALA A 60 0.92 -4.30 22.56
CA ALA A 60 1.13 -5.71 22.26
C ALA A 60 1.57 -6.38 23.57
N ASP A 61 0.84 -7.43 23.96
CA ASP A 61 1.16 -8.30 25.09
C ASP A 61 2.42 -9.14 24.82
#